data_AF-A0AAF0EAS0-F1
#
_entry.id   AF-A0AAF0EAS0-F1
#
_cell.length_a   1.000
_cell.length_b   1.000
_cell.length_c   1.000
_cell.angle_alpha   90.00
_cell.angle_beta   90.00
_cell.angle_gamma   90.00
#
_symmetry.space_group_name_H-M   'P 1'
#
loop_
_entity.id
_entity.type
_entity.pdbx_description
1 polymer ?
#
loop_
_entity_poly.entity_id
_entity_poly.type
_entity_poly.pdbx_seq_one_letter_code
_entity_poly.pdbx_strand_id
1 'polypeptide(L)'
;MRSSSVACGIKGVLPYVRQVAPHCLVPVQLADLAHARIAIDATLLTQRFFYRDSADPSRHLDGFRDVIGRLRAAQCVPIFVFDHLHARLPQKARENARRRAAHRLASARHVHEQQRAVRLQELCESMAMFQQFSRDDQARTCALFRQLRHAGRPDPPPALDAVRAERWAQRHMALSEAEHARILALLPTTLSDDMYEPFEHDTYVAVDGPPAAAALPWAVSDHAERDDAPFVWHVELLATPPALARALWTQQVGMHAAQHDGVQETLSQCHATHAEAFIYDTIAQGPDVHGELACDAQSWHTICEALLKSALPPRPLSTSEAWDAHAAAMHLHAFNAHLVDIYRRASRLVPQEAYLECMELCRRLEAPVLVTGDGTSAGGAIHEAEAFASALVHEGYADMVASEDTDVLLYSVPMLRGLSNMALELVDPQAIRAALFPDTPQSQRADSMVQFALLCGTDFNRTIPGIAAKNAHRLVTLFHTRT
;
A
#
# COMPACT_ATOMS: atom_id res chain seq x y z
N MET A 1 6.71 13.11 3.49
CA MET A 1 5.89 11.89 3.63
C MET A 1 6.36 11.13 4.87
N ARG A 2 5.51 10.90 5.88
CA ARG A 2 5.88 10.01 7.00
C ARG A 2 5.88 8.59 6.47
N SER A 3 6.92 7.80 6.78
CA SER A 3 6.92 6.37 6.50
C SER A 3 5.58 5.78 6.96
N SER A 4 4.86 5.08 6.08
CA SER A 4 3.69 4.31 6.50
C SER A 4 4.11 3.49 7.70
N SER A 5 3.47 3.71 8.85
CA SER A 5 3.70 2.88 10.03
C SER A 5 3.27 1.49 9.63
N VAL A 6 4.22 0.64 9.26
CA VAL A 6 4.01 -0.80 9.29
C VAL A 6 3.67 -1.06 10.74
N ALA A 7 2.37 -1.26 11.02
CA ALA A 7 1.90 -1.56 12.36
C ALA A 7 2.21 -3.04 12.60
N CYS A 8 3.47 -3.31 12.93
CA CYS A 8 3.92 -4.63 13.36
C CYS A 8 3.78 -4.73 14.89
N GLY A 9 3.17 -5.82 15.34
CA GLY A 9 2.94 -6.15 16.73
C GLY A 9 1.76 -5.44 17.39
N ILE A 10 1.85 -5.29 18.70
CA ILE A 10 0.82 -4.70 19.58
C ILE A 10 0.39 -3.28 19.14
N LYS A 11 -0.82 -3.18 18.62
CA LYS A 11 -1.35 -1.94 18.03
C LYS A 11 -1.40 -0.78 19.02
N GLY A 12 -0.60 0.25 18.76
CA GLY A 12 -0.64 1.52 19.49
C GLY A 12 -0.02 1.48 20.90
N VAL A 13 0.72 0.41 21.24
CA VAL A 13 1.34 0.29 22.57
C VAL A 13 2.38 1.38 22.82
N LEU A 14 3.31 1.62 21.90
CA LEU A 14 4.42 2.56 22.12
C LEU A 14 3.98 4.02 22.30
N PRO A 15 3.07 4.58 21.45
CA PRO A 15 2.51 5.90 21.71
C PRO A 15 1.85 6.00 23.08
N TYR A 16 1.19 4.93 23.53
CA TYR A 16 0.53 4.89 24.82
C TYR A 16 1.55 4.83 25.97
N VAL A 17 2.55 3.96 25.90
CA VAL A 17 3.64 3.86 26.89
C VAL A 17 4.42 5.17 26.99
N ARG A 18 4.72 5.84 25.87
CA ARG A 18 5.33 7.19 25.92
C ARG A 18 4.52 8.19 26.71
N GLN A 19 3.19 8.08 26.70
CA GLN A 19 2.32 8.98 27.45
C GLN A 19 2.30 8.66 28.95
N VAL A 20 2.26 7.36 29.32
CA VAL A 20 2.01 6.95 30.72
C VAL A 20 3.27 6.52 31.48
N ALA A 21 4.29 6.07 30.78
CA ALA A 21 5.55 5.56 31.33
C ALA A 21 6.75 5.90 30.41
N PRO A 22 7.01 7.18 30.12
CA PRO A 22 8.07 7.59 29.19
C PRO A 22 9.47 7.14 29.64
N HIS A 23 9.69 6.99 30.95
CA HIS A 23 10.97 6.54 31.52
C HIS A 23 11.36 5.11 31.10
N CYS A 24 10.42 4.31 30.59
CA CYS A 24 10.71 2.98 30.05
C CYS A 24 11.25 2.98 28.62
N LEU A 25 11.26 4.15 27.95
CA LEU A 25 11.79 4.35 26.61
C LEU A 25 12.97 5.32 26.70
N VAL A 26 14.18 4.77 26.72
CA VAL A 26 15.40 5.53 26.97
C VAL A 26 16.14 5.74 25.65
N PRO A 27 16.27 6.98 25.14
CA PRO A 27 17.17 7.26 24.04
C PRO A 27 18.59 6.88 24.43
N VAL A 28 19.29 6.15 23.57
CA VAL A 28 20.67 5.72 23.81
C VAL A 28 21.55 6.10 22.63
N GLN A 29 22.84 6.30 22.88
CA GLN A 29 23.84 6.38 21.83
C GLN A 29 24.42 5.00 21.58
N LEU A 30 24.89 4.75 20.36
CA LEU A 30 25.46 3.45 20.03
C LEU A 30 26.71 3.14 20.86
N ALA A 31 27.47 4.17 21.26
CA ALA A 31 28.63 4.03 22.15
C ALA A 31 28.25 3.50 23.54
N ASP A 32 27.02 3.74 24.01
CA ASP A 32 26.52 3.25 25.30
C ASP A 32 26.30 1.73 25.27
N LEU A 33 26.27 1.13 24.07
CA LEU A 33 26.04 -0.29 23.83
C LEU A 33 27.33 -1.04 23.50
N ALA A 34 28.50 -0.44 23.77
CA ALA A 34 29.78 -1.08 23.47
C ALA A 34 29.87 -2.49 24.03
N HIS A 35 30.33 -3.43 23.21
CA HIS A 35 30.43 -4.87 23.51
C HIS A 35 29.09 -5.62 23.64
N ALA A 36 27.95 -4.95 23.48
CA ALA A 36 26.66 -5.62 23.49
C ALA A 36 26.51 -6.57 22.29
N ARG A 37 25.94 -7.74 22.55
CA ARG A 37 25.52 -8.71 21.55
C ARG A 37 24.05 -8.44 21.23
N ILE A 38 23.78 -8.07 20.00
CA ILE A 38 22.47 -7.57 19.58
C ILE A 38 21.88 -8.57 18.60
N ALA A 39 20.82 -9.27 19.00
CA ALA A 39 20.04 -10.10 18.10
C ALA A 39 19.09 -9.20 17.28
N ILE A 40 19.18 -9.23 15.96
CA ILE A 40 18.49 -8.29 15.08
C ILE A 40 17.42 -9.03 14.30
N ASP A 41 16.18 -8.55 14.35
CA ASP A 41 15.13 -8.93 13.42
C ASP A 41 15.47 -8.38 12.03
N ALA A 42 16.11 -9.24 11.23
CA ALA A 42 16.67 -8.90 9.95
C ALA A 42 15.63 -8.92 8.83
N THR A 43 14.53 -9.66 8.99
CA THR A 43 13.40 -9.63 8.04
C THR A 43 12.80 -8.22 8.02
N LEU A 44 12.44 -7.70 9.19
CA LEU A 44 11.85 -6.37 9.29
C LEU A 44 12.86 -5.29 8.91
N LEU A 45 14.13 -5.45 9.28
CA LEU A 45 15.18 -4.53 8.87
C LEU A 45 15.34 -4.47 7.34
N THR A 46 15.29 -5.61 6.65
CA THR A 46 15.31 -5.70 5.18
C THR A 46 14.15 -4.94 4.57
N GLN A 47 12.93 -5.14 5.06
CA GLN A 47 11.76 -4.41 4.60
C GLN A 47 11.91 -2.91 4.79
N ARG A 48 12.37 -2.47 5.97
CA ARG A 48 12.58 -1.06 6.27
C ARG A 48 13.58 -0.41 5.32
N PHE A 49 14.68 -1.08 4.99
CA PHE A 49 15.64 -0.54 4.05
C PHE A 49 15.16 -0.58 2.61
N PHE A 50 14.47 -1.65 2.20
CA PHE A 50 13.91 -1.77 0.87
C PHE A 50 12.89 -0.67 0.55
N TYR A 51 12.07 -0.26 1.53
CA TYR A 51 11.10 0.83 1.36
C TYR A 51 11.61 2.23 1.72
N ARG A 52 12.93 2.39 1.91
CA ARG A 52 13.55 3.72 2.02
C ARG A 52 13.33 4.51 0.75
N ASP A 53 13.19 5.82 0.94
CA ASP A 53 13.14 6.78 -0.15
C ASP A 53 14.55 6.95 -0.73
N SER A 54 14.89 6.11 -1.70
CA SER A 54 16.17 6.12 -2.42
C SER A 54 15.98 5.55 -3.82
N ALA A 55 16.60 6.21 -4.81
CA ALA A 55 16.61 5.77 -6.19
C ALA A 55 17.49 4.52 -6.43
N ASP A 56 18.41 4.21 -5.49
CA ASP A 56 19.31 3.07 -5.61
C ASP A 56 18.55 1.74 -5.43
N PRO A 57 18.53 0.83 -6.44
CA PRO A 57 17.91 -0.48 -6.31
C PRO A 57 18.51 -1.35 -5.20
N SER A 58 19.79 -1.14 -4.85
CA SER A 58 20.53 -1.90 -3.84
C SER A 58 20.53 -1.24 -2.45
N ARG A 59 19.65 -0.27 -2.21
CA ARG A 59 19.51 0.47 -0.94
C ARG A 59 19.35 -0.40 0.31
N HIS A 60 18.80 -1.61 0.18
CA HIS A 60 18.73 -2.58 1.28
C HIS A 60 20.12 -3.07 1.70
N LEU A 61 20.96 -3.42 0.72
CA LEU A 61 22.34 -3.84 0.94
C LEU A 61 23.18 -2.72 1.55
N ASP A 62 23.02 -1.51 1.03
CA ASP A 62 23.69 -0.32 1.56
C ASP A 62 23.29 -0.02 3.00
N GLY A 63 22.01 -0.21 3.34
CA GLY A 63 21.51 -0.11 4.70
C GLY A 63 22.15 -1.14 5.64
N PHE A 64 22.24 -2.41 5.22
CA PHE A 64 22.89 -3.46 6.01
C PHE A 64 24.39 -3.19 6.22
N ARG A 65 25.09 -2.80 5.15
CA ARG A 65 26.52 -2.43 5.22
C ARG A 65 26.76 -1.31 6.23
N ASP A 66 25.93 -0.26 6.20
CA ASP A 66 26.03 0.87 7.14
C ASP A 66 25.76 0.42 8.59
N VAL A 67 24.71 -0.37 8.83
CA VAL A 67 24.42 -0.91 10.16
C VAL A 67 25.58 -1.75 10.68
N ILE A 68 26.06 -2.72 9.90
CA ILE A 68 27.15 -3.61 10.31
C ILE A 68 28.41 -2.80 10.61
N GLY A 69 28.76 -1.85 9.74
CA GLY A 69 29.91 -0.97 9.93
C GLY A 69 29.81 -0.16 11.23
N ARG A 70 28.66 0.45 11.50
CA ARG A 70 28.45 1.26 12.71
C ARG A 70 28.46 0.43 13.99
N LEU A 71 27.77 -0.71 14.00
CA LEU A 71 27.75 -1.62 15.15
C LEU A 71 29.16 -2.08 15.50
N ARG A 72 29.96 -2.46 14.50
CA ARG A 72 31.36 -2.86 14.70
C ARG A 72 32.26 -1.73 15.13
N ALA A 73 32.09 -0.53 14.57
CA ALA A 73 32.84 0.64 15.00
C ALA A 73 32.58 0.98 16.47
N ALA A 74 31.36 0.72 16.96
CA ALA A 74 31.00 0.81 18.37
C ALA A 74 31.25 -0.48 19.17
N GLN A 75 32.00 -1.44 18.61
CA GLN A 75 32.37 -2.71 19.26
C GLN A 75 31.18 -3.59 19.67
N CYS A 76 30.01 -3.41 19.06
CA CYS A 76 28.85 -4.29 19.22
C CYS A 76 28.98 -5.54 18.34
N VAL A 77 28.31 -6.62 18.75
CA VAL A 77 28.27 -7.90 18.03
C VAL A 77 26.85 -8.13 17.48
N PRO A 78 26.59 -7.88 16.18
CA PRO A 78 25.29 -8.16 15.58
C PRO A 78 25.09 -9.65 15.32
N ILE A 79 23.89 -10.16 15.58
CA ILE A 79 23.42 -11.49 15.19
C ILE A 79 22.14 -11.30 14.38
N PHE A 80 22.17 -11.53 13.07
CA PHE A 80 21.01 -11.31 12.20
C PHE A 80 20.12 -12.54 12.17
N VAL A 81 18.85 -12.37 12.51
CA VAL A 81 17.84 -13.43 12.50
C VAL A 81 16.81 -13.12 11.42
N PHE A 82 16.61 -14.05 10.50
CA PHE A 82 15.62 -13.96 9.43
C PHE A 82 14.52 -14.99 9.62
N ASP A 83 13.33 -14.65 9.16
CA ASP A 83 12.26 -15.62 8.98
C ASP A 83 12.64 -16.61 7.89
N HIS A 84 12.16 -17.84 8.03
CA HIS A 84 12.19 -18.79 6.93
C HIS A 84 11.43 -18.20 5.73
N LEU A 85 12.00 -18.27 4.53
CA LEU A 85 11.42 -17.58 3.37
C LEU A 85 10.07 -18.17 2.93
N HIS A 86 9.88 -19.47 3.14
CA HIS A 86 8.72 -20.23 2.65
C HIS A 86 7.82 -20.78 3.75
N ALA A 87 8.26 -20.75 5.02
CA ALA A 87 7.47 -21.28 6.12
C ALA A 87 6.84 -20.12 6.89
N ARG A 88 5.55 -20.25 7.21
CA ARG A 88 4.78 -19.23 7.90
C ARG A 88 4.01 -19.88 9.04
N LEU A 89 3.91 -19.16 10.15
CA LEU A 89 3.08 -19.59 11.26
C LEU A 89 1.62 -19.68 10.81
N PRO A 90 0.95 -20.84 10.98
CA PRO A 90 -0.46 -20.97 10.68
C PRO A 90 -1.29 -19.89 11.36
N GLN A 91 -0.98 -19.56 12.62
CA GLN A 91 -1.70 -18.58 13.44
C GLN A 91 -1.72 -17.16 12.82
N LYS A 92 -0.83 -16.85 11.87
CA LYS A 92 -0.81 -15.57 11.12
C LYS A 92 -1.51 -15.66 9.76
N ALA A 93 -2.12 -16.78 9.39
CA ALA A 93 -2.78 -16.98 8.09
C ALA A 93 -3.82 -15.90 7.79
N ARG A 94 -4.60 -15.49 8.80
CA ARG A 94 -5.59 -14.42 8.67
C ARG A 94 -4.96 -13.07 8.34
N GLU A 95 -3.92 -12.67 9.07
CA GLU A 95 -3.22 -11.41 8.82
C GLU A 95 -2.50 -11.44 7.46
N ASN A 96 -1.91 -12.58 7.09
CA ASN A 96 -1.31 -12.77 5.77
C ASN A 96 -2.35 -12.68 4.65
N ALA A 97 -3.53 -13.29 4.81
CA ALA A 97 -4.64 -13.17 3.86
C ALA A 97 -5.12 -11.72 3.72
N ARG A 98 -5.21 -10.99 4.84
CA ARG A 98 -5.54 -9.56 4.84
C ARG A 98 -4.49 -8.73 4.10
N ARG A 99 -3.20 -8.95 4.35
CA ARG A 99 -2.09 -8.28 3.66
C ARG A 99 -2.11 -8.59 2.15
N ARG A 100 -2.38 -9.85 1.76
CA ARG A 100 -2.57 -10.24 0.35
C ARG A 100 -3.75 -9.53 -0.32
N ALA A 101 -4.90 -9.47 0.34
CA ALA A 101 -6.06 -8.76 -0.20
C ALA A 101 -5.80 -7.25 -0.35
N ALA A 102 -5.16 -6.63 0.65
CA ALA A 102 -4.76 -5.23 0.59
C ALA A 102 -3.76 -4.96 -0.55
N HIS A 103 -2.78 -5.85 -0.72
CA HIS A 103 -1.82 -5.78 -1.83
C HIS A 103 -2.51 -5.90 -3.18
N ARG A 104 -3.36 -6.93 -3.39
CA ARG A 104 -4.13 -7.08 -4.64
C ARG A 104 -4.95 -5.83 -4.98
N LEU A 105 -5.59 -5.24 -3.98
CA LEU A 105 -6.33 -3.99 -4.16
C LEU A 105 -5.42 -2.82 -4.51
N ALA A 106 -4.25 -2.69 -3.87
CA ALA A 106 -3.26 -1.68 -4.20
C ALA A 106 -2.70 -1.83 -5.62
N SER A 107 -2.40 -3.06 -6.05
CA SER A 107 -1.97 -3.37 -7.43
C SER A 107 -3.04 -3.04 -8.45
N ALA A 108 -4.30 -3.41 -8.19
CA ALA A 108 -5.43 -3.07 -9.07
C ALA A 108 -5.59 -1.54 -9.19
N ARG A 109 -5.49 -0.81 -8.08
CA ARG A 109 -5.50 0.66 -8.09
C ARG A 109 -4.32 1.26 -8.82
N HIS A 110 -3.13 0.67 -8.71
CA HIS A 110 -1.95 1.14 -9.46
C HIS A 110 -2.16 1.03 -10.97
N VAL A 111 -2.65 -0.11 -11.45
CA VAL A 111 -2.98 -0.33 -12.87
C VAL A 111 -4.05 0.65 -13.33
N HIS A 112 -5.11 0.85 -12.54
CA HIS A 112 -6.17 1.82 -12.82
C HIS A 112 -5.62 3.25 -12.98
N GLU A 113 -4.74 3.69 -12.07
CA GLU A 113 -4.14 5.02 -12.16
C GLU A 113 -3.13 5.14 -13.31
N GLN A 114 -2.45 4.07 -13.71
CA GLN A 114 -1.60 4.06 -14.91
C GLN A 114 -2.43 4.23 -16.19
N GLN A 115 -3.58 3.55 -16.29
CA GLN A 115 -4.50 3.71 -17.41
C GLN A 115 -5.05 5.15 -17.47
N ARG A 116 -5.41 5.72 -16.31
CA ARG A 116 -5.79 7.13 -16.21
C ARG A 116 -4.64 8.05 -16.63
N ALA A 117 -3.39 7.77 -16.26
CA ALA A 117 -2.24 8.60 -16.61
C ALA A 117 -2.08 8.75 -18.13
N VAL A 118 -2.16 7.63 -18.86
CA VAL A 118 -2.12 7.62 -20.34
C VAL A 118 -3.26 8.46 -20.91
N ARG A 119 -4.49 8.20 -20.46
CA ARG A 119 -5.67 8.95 -20.94
C ARG A 119 -5.58 10.45 -20.64
N LEU A 120 -5.09 10.84 -19.46
CA LEU A 120 -4.92 12.24 -19.09
C LEU A 120 -3.80 12.92 -19.88
N GLN A 121 -2.75 12.19 -20.26
CA GLN A 121 -1.73 12.70 -21.16
C GLN A 121 -2.33 12.99 -22.54
N GLU A 122 -3.09 12.05 -23.11
CA GLU A 122 -3.79 12.26 -24.38
C GLU A 122 -4.82 13.42 -24.28
N LEU A 123 -5.48 13.57 -23.13
CA LEU A 123 -6.39 14.70 -22.89
C LEU A 123 -5.62 16.03 -22.86
N CYS A 124 -4.44 16.09 -22.25
CA CYS A 124 -3.60 17.30 -22.26
C CYS A 124 -3.22 17.70 -23.69
N GLU A 125 -2.84 16.72 -24.53
CA GLU A 125 -2.53 16.94 -25.96
C GLU A 125 -3.75 17.41 -26.75
N SER A 126 -4.91 16.76 -26.56
CA SER A 126 -6.18 17.18 -27.15
C SER A 126 -6.56 18.62 -26.75
N MET A 127 -6.37 18.99 -25.48
CA MET A 127 -6.68 20.34 -25.00
C MET A 127 -5.71 21.39 -25.53
N ALA A 128 -4.42 21.06 -25.65
CA ALA A 128 -3.45 21.96 -26.28
C ALA A 128 -3.80 22.23 -27.75
N MET A 129 -4.21 21.19 -28.49
CA MET A 129 -4.67 21.34 -29.88
C MET A 129 -5.97 22.14 -29.96
N PHE A 130 -6.93 21.88 -29.07
CA PHE A 130 -8.18 22.62 -28.99
C PHE A 130 -7.95 24.13 -28.81
N GLN A 131 -7.00 24.53 -27.95
CA GLN A 131 -6.65 25.93 -27.73
C GLN A 131 -6.09 26.63 -28.98
N GLN A 132 -5.44 25.87 -29.88
CA GLN A 132 -4.86 26.42 -31.11
C GLN A 132 -5.90 26.63 -32.22
N PHE A 133 -7.09 26.03 -32.09
CA PHE A 133 -8.15 26.17 -33.08
C PHE A 133 -8.78 27.57 -33.07
N SER A 134 -9.31 27.96 -34.24
CA SER A 134 -10.16 29.13 -34.35
C SER A 134 -11.42 28.97 -33.49
N ARG A 135 -12.08 30.07 -33.08
CA ARG A 135 -13.33 30.01 -32.30
C ARG A 135 -14.42 29.18 -33.00
N ASP A 136 -14.49 29.27 -34.34
CA ASP A 136 -15.43 28.49 -35.15
C ASP A 136 -15.11 26.99 -35.12
N ASP A 137 -13.83 26.63 -35.23
CA ASP A 137 -13.37 25.25 -35.16
C ASP A 137 -13.55 24.65 -33.76
N GLN A 138 -13.31 25.44 -32.70
CA GLN A 138 -13.61 25.05 -31.31
C GLN A 138 -15.09 24.77 -31.12
N ALA A 139 -15.97 25.68 -31.54
CA ALA A 139 -17.43 25.49 -31.48
C ALA A 139 -17.87 24.25 -32.28
N ARG A 140 -17.27 24.03 -33.45
CA ARG A 140 -17.52 22.85 -34.28
C ARG A 140 -17.07 21.56 -33.60
N THR A 141 -15.89 21.53 -32.97
CA THR A 141 -15.41 20.39 -32.18
C THR A 141 -16.37 20.08 -31.04
N CYS A 142 -16.79 21.08 -30.26
CA CYS A 142 -17.75 20.90 -29.17
C CYS A 142 -19.08 20.31 -29.66
N ALA A 143 -19.61 20.82 -30.78
CA ALA A 143 -20.85 20.33 -31.37
C ALA A 143 -20.73 18.87 -31.84
N LEU A 144 -19.64 18.52 -32.54
CA LEU A 144 -19.38 17.16 -33.00
C LEU A 144 -19.17 16.19 -31.83
N PHE A 145 -18.43 16.60 -30.82
CA PHE A 145 -18.22 15.82 -29.60
C PHE A 145 -19.54 15.55 -28.88
N ARG A 146 -20.40 16.57 -28.74
CA ARG A 146 -21.75 16.42 -28.17
C ARG A 146 -22.62 15.45 -28.98
N GLN A 147 -22.56 15.53 -30.32
CA GLN A 147 -23.26 14.58 -31.19
C GLN A 147 -22.78 13.13 -30.97
N LEU A 148 -21.47 12.91 -30.90
CA LEU A 148 -20.89 11.59 -30.61
C LEU A 148 -21.30 11.07 -29.22
N ARG A 149 -21.36 11.95 -28.21
CA ARG A 149 -21.86 11.59 -26.87
C ARG A 149 -23.33 11.16 -26.89
N HIS A 150 -24.18 11.85 -27.64
CA HIS A 150 -25.60 11.52 -27.75
C HIS A 150 -25.90 10.29 -28.62
N ALA A 151 -25.07 10.04 -29.63
CA ALA A 151 -25.26 8.90 -30.53
C ALA A 151 -25.14 7.53 -29.83
N GLY A 152 -24.48 7.47 -28.66
CA GLY A 152 -24.13 6.20 -28.03
C GLY A 152 -23.15 5.40 -28.89
N ARG A 153 -22.53 4.35 -28.34
CA ARG A 153 -21.52 3.53 -29.04
C ARG A 153 -22.01 3.01 -30.41
N PRO A 154 -21.18 2.95 -31.47
CA PRO A 154 -21.31 1.87 -32.46
C PRO A 154 -20.98 0.53 -31.79
N ASP A 155 -21.73 -0.52 -32.14
CA ASP A 155 -21.62 -1.85 -31.52
C ASP A 155 -20.17 -2.39 -31.52
N PRO A 156 -19.71 -3.02 -30.42
CA PRO A 156 -18.46 -3.78 -30.44
C PRO A 156 -18.59 -5.03 -31.34
N PRO A 157 -17.48 -5.54 -31.91
CA PRO A 157 -17.51 -6.80 -32.66
C PRO A 157 -18.01 -7.96 -31.78
N PRO A 158 -18.79 -8.92 -32.33
CA PRO A 158 -19.67 -9.82 -31.57
C PRO A 158 -19.00 -10.94 -30.77
N ALA A 159 -17.72 -10.84 -30.38
CA ALA A 159 -16.98 -11.98 -29.81
C ALA A 159 -16.78 -11.96 -28.28
N LEU A 160 -17.05 -10.85 -27.57
CA LEU A 160 -16.74 -10.75 -26.13
C LEU A 160 -17.94 -10.48 -25.21
N ASP A 161 -19.05 -9.97 -25.74
CA ASP A 161 -20.21 -9.60 -24.92
C ASP A 161 -21.15 -10.76 -24.60
N ALA A 162 -21.26 -11.79 -25.46
CA ALA A 162 -22.09 -12.96 -25.15
C ALA A 162 -21.56 -13.73 -23.92
N VAL A 163 -20.23 -13.89 -23.82
CA VAL A 163 -19.57 -14.61 -22.71
C VAL A 163 -19.52 -13.78 -21.43
N ARG A 164 -19.45 -12.43 -21.55
CA ARG A 164 -19.43 -11.52 -20.39
C ARG A 164 -20.83 -11.24 -19.84
N ALA A 165 -21.84 -11.10 -20.69
CA ALA A 165 -23.24 -10.91 -20.27
C ALA A 165 -23.80 -12.15 -19.56
N GLU A 166 -23.48 -13.37 -20.01
CA GLU A 166 -23.83 -14.61 -19.28
C GLU A 166 -23.14 -14.68 -17.91
N ARG A 167 -21.87 -14.28 -17.81
CA ARG A 167 -21.12 -14.29 -16.53
C ARG A 167 -21.54 -13.20 -15.55
N TRP A 168 -22.06 -12.06 -16.03
CA TRP A 168 -22.53 -10.96 -15.18
C TRP A 168 -23.97 -11.16 -14.71
N ALA A 169 -24.86 -11.67 -15.59
CA ALA A 169 -26.23 -12.04 -15.22
C ALA A 169 -26.28 -13.19 -14.18
N GLN A 170 -25.28 -14.07 -14.17
CA GLN A 170 -25.13 -15.11 -13.16
C GLN A 170 -24.65 -14.61 -11.78
N ARG A 171 -24.16 -13.37 -11.65
CA ARG A 171 -23.42 -12.94 -10.45
C ARG A 171 -24.16 -11.94 -9.55
N HIS A 172 -25.31 -11.42 -9.96
CA HIS A 172 -26.11 -10.51 -9.14
C HIS A 172 -27.60 -10.80 -9.26
N MET A 173 -28.08 -11.77 -8.48
CA MET A 173 -29.48 -11.78 -8.04
C MET A 173 -29.52 -11.29 -6.59
N ALA A 174 -30.39 -10.32 -6.31
CA ALA A 174 -30.75 -9.99 -4.94
C ALA A 174 -31.32 -11.25 -4.28
N LEU A 175 -30.75 -11.64 -3.14
CA LEU A 175 -31.21 -12.79 -2.35
C LEU A 175 -32.69 -12.57 -1.98
N SER A 176 -33.55 -13.55 -2.24
CA SER A 176 -34.92 -13.53 -1.72
C SER A 176 -34.91 -13.52 -0.19
N GLU A 177 -35.96 -13.03 0.46
CA GLU A 177 -36.05 -13.05 1.94
C GLU A 177 -35.88 -14.47 2.51
N ALA A 178 -36.31 -15.50 1.78
CA ALA A 178 -36.11 -16.90 2.15
C ALA A 178 -34.63 -17.34 2.04
N GLU A 179 -33.88 -16.83 1.06
CA GLU A 179 -32.44 -17.10 0.91
C GLU A 179 -31.60 -16.29 1.91
N HIS A 180 -31.97 -15.04 2.18
CA HIS A 180 -31.37 -14.21 3.23
C HIS A 180 -31.59 -14.86 4.61
N ALA A 181 -32.78 -15.38 4.89
CA ALA A 181 -33.08 -16.11 6.13
C ALA A 181 -32.35 -17.46 6.22
N ARG A 182 -32.18 -18.19 5.11
CA ARG A 182 -31.34 -19.41 5.07
C ARG A 182 -29.86 -19.09 5.30
N ILE A 183 -29.36 -17.96 4.79
CA ILE A 183 -27.98 -17.51 5.01
C ILE A 183 -27.77 -17.07 6.47
N LEU A 184 -28.73 -16.38 7.08
CA LEU A 184 -28.70 -16.07 8.51
C LEU A 184 -28.81 -17.33 9.39
N ALA A 185 -29.52 -18.36 8.94
CA ALA A 185 -29.56 -19.67 9.60
C ALA A 185 -28.30 -20.53 9.35
N LEU A 186 -27.49 -20.17 8.35
CA LEU A 186 -26.17 -20.76 8.06
C LEU A 186 -25.02 -20.00 8.73
N LEU A 187 -25.26 -18.80 9.28
CA LEU A 187 -24.30 -18.13 10.15
C LEU A 187 -24.19 -18.93 11.45
N PRO A 188 -22.97 -19.35 11.84
CA PRO A 188 -22.83 -20.23 12.97
C PRO A 188 -23.15 -19.44 14.25
N THR A 189 -24.07 -19.96 15.06
CA THR A 189 -24.41 -19.44 16.40
C THR A 189 -23.26 -19.59 17.39
N THR A 190 -22.20 -20.30 16.99
CA THR A 190 -20.92 -20.42 17.68
C THR A 190 -19.81 -19.94 16.75
N LEU A 191 -18.95 -19.03 17.23
CA LEU A 191 -17.71 -18.68 16.54
C LEU A 191 -16.81 -19.93 16.50
N SER A 192 -16.86 -20.67 15.40
CA SER A 192 -15.81 -21.64 15.06
C SER A 192 -14.55 -20.85 14.71
N ASP A 193 -13.42 -21.25 15.29
CA ASP A 193 -12.11 -20.83 14.77
C ASP A 193 -12.09 -21.10 13.27
N ASP A 194 -11.66 -20.10 12.49
CA ASP A 194 -11.60 -20.21 11.03
C ASP A 194 -10.69 -21.41 10.70
N MET A 195 -11.27 -22.46 10.11
CA MET A 195 -10.52 -23.61 9.60
C MET A 195 -9.46 -23.10 8.62
N TYR A 196 -8.20 -23.39 8.92
CA TYR A 196 -7.03 -22.97 8.14
C TYR A 196 -7.18 -23.37 6.66
N GLU A 197 -7.32 -22.38 5.76
CA GLU A 197 -7.04 -22.62 4.35
C GLU A 197 -5.53 -22.83 4.16
N PRO A 198 -5.11 -23.90 3.45
CA PRO A 198 -3.71 -24.13 3.14
C PRO A 198 -3.06 -22.93 2.42
N PHE A 199 -1.83 -22.60 2.81
CA PHE A 199 -1.04 -21.56 2.17
C PHE A 199 -0.39 -22.10 0.89
N GLU A 200 -0.75 -21.56 -0.27
CA GLU A 200 0.04 -21.70 -1.50
C GLU A 200 0.95 -20.48 -1.72
N HIS A 201 2.16 -20.75 -2.18
CA HIS A 201 3.21 -19.76 -2.39
C HIS A 201 3.00 -19.02 -3.72
N ASP A 202 2.65 -17.73 -3.65
CA ASP A 202 2.67 -16.87 -4.83
C ASP A 202 4.11 -16.43 -5.10
N THR A 203 4.68 -16.82 -6.23
CA THR A 203 5.93 -16.26 -6.73
C THR A 203 5.67 -14.86 -7.27
N TYR A 204 6.14 -13.84 -6.56
CA TYR A 204 5.99 -12.44 -6.99
C TYR A 204 7.22 -12.01 -7.79
N VAL A 205 7.03 -11.56 -9.02
CA VAL A 205 8.08 -10.87 -9.78
C VAL A 205 8.17 -9.43 -9.28
N ALA A 206 9.37 -9.01 -8.88
CA ALA A 206 9.61 -7.60 -8.57
C ALA A 206 9.27 -6.74 -9.79
N VAL A 207 8.28 -5.87 -9.66
CA VAL A 207 8.10 -4.76 -10.59
C VAL A 207 9.11 -3.68 -10.18
N ASP A 208 10.39 -3.95 -10.41
CA ASP A 208 11.34 -2.85 -10.51
C ASP A 208 10.95 -2.00 -11.74
N GLY A 209 11.18 -0.70 -11.62
CA GLY A 209 10.69 0.31 -12.56
C GLY A 209 11.12 0.06 -14.02
N PRO A 210 10.62 0.87 -14.96
CA PRO A 210 10.96 0.70 -16.36
C PRO A 210 12.49 0.67 -16.53
N PRO A 211 13.05 -0.26 -17.34
CA PRO A 211 14.42 -0.11 -17.81
C PRO A 211 14.58 1.29 -18.41
N ALA A 212 15.75 1.89 -18.22
CA ALA A 212 16.14 3.16 -18.82
C ALA A 212 15.57 3.27 -20.24
N ALA A 213 14.55 4.11 -20.42
CA ALA A 213 13.96 4.50 -21.70
C ALA A 213 14.07 3.45 -22.84
N ALA A 214 13.61 2.22 -22.65
CA ALA A 214 13.42 1.24 -23.72
C ALA A 214 12.65 0.00 -23.23
N ALA A 215 11.50 -0.27 -23.86
CA ALA A 215 10.74 -1.53 -23.87
C ALA A 215 9.84 -1.88 -22.65
N LEU A 216 8.53 -1.65 -22.82
CA LEU A 216 7.46 -2.37 -22.13
C LEU A 216 6.98 -3.55 -23.01
N PRO A 217 6.93 -4.80 -22.51
CA PRO A 217 6.51 -5.98 -23.27
C PRO A 217 5.04 -6.39 -23.02
N TRP A 218 4.11 -5.49 -23.35
CA TRP A 218 2.94 -5.91 -24.17
C TRP A 218 3.25 -5.73 -25.67
N ALA A 219 4.50 -5.38 -25.98
CA ALA A 219 5.20 -5.93 -27.13
C ALA A 219 5.32 -7.46 -27.00
N VAL A 220 4.40 -8.14 -27.69
CA VAL A 220 4.47 -9.51 -28.22
C VAL A 220 4.56 -10.67 -27.20
N SER A 221 3.52 -11.50 -27.15
CA SER A 221 3.72 -12.95 -27.02
C SER A 221 2.75 -13.71 -27.94
N ASP A 222 3.34 -14.45 -28.87
CA ASP A 222 2.85 -15.67 -29.51
C ASP A 222 1.48 -15.63 -30.21
N HIS A 223 1.45 -14.92 -31.33
CA HIS A 223 0.87 -15.50 -32.53
C HIS A 223 1.99 -15.84 -33.51
N ALA A 224 2.29 -17.14 -33.60
CA ALA A 224 3.10 -17.70 -34.66
C ALA A 224 2.51 -17.33 -36.03
N GLU A 225 3.39 -16.82 -36.89
CA GLU A 225 3.34 -16.89 -38.35
C GLU A 225 1.98 -16.61 -39.01
N ARG A 226 1.59 -15.33 -39.04
CA ARG A 226 0.81 -14.78 -40.16
C ARG A 226 1.41 -13.47 -40.61
N ASP A 227 1.74 -13.47 -41.90
CA ASP A 227 2.52 -12.50 -42.66
C ASP A 227 1.69 -11.24 -42.99
N ASP A 228 1.17 -10.56 -41.95
CA ASP A 228 0.43 -9.30 -42.10
C ASP A 228 1.17 -8.19 -41.32
N ALA A 229 1.62 -7.18 -42.05
CA ALA A 229 2.37 -6.02 -41.56
C ALA A 229 1.70 -5.34 -40.33
N PRO A 230 2.49 -4.72 -39.43
CA PRO A 230 1.97 -4.11 -38.20
C PRO A 230 0.92 -3.03 -38.50
N PHE A 231 -0.23 -3.12 -37.81
CA PHE A 231 -1.29 -2.10 -37.84
C PHE A 231 -0.79 -0.83 -37.15
N VAL A 232 -0.26 0.09 -37.95
CA VAL A 232 0.06 1.45 -37.55
C VAL A 232 -1.27 2.21 -37.40
N TRP A 233 -1.62 2.65 -36.20
CA TRP A 233 -2.65 3.68 -36.05
C TRP A 233 -2.15 4.92 -36.78
N HIS A 234 -2.73 5.20 -37.95
CA HIS A 234 -2.54 6.47 -38.61
C HIS A 234 -2.99 7.57 -37.65
N VAL A 235 -2.02 8.35 -37.16
CA VAL A 235 -2.27 9.65 -36.54
C VAL A 235 -2.80 10.54 -37.68
N GLU A 236 -4.11 10.50 -37.93
CA GLU A 236 -4.77 11.70 -38.44
C GLU A 236 -4.41 12.78 -37.42
N LEU A 237 -3.60 13.75 -37.85
CA LEU A 237 -3.28 14.92 -37.05
C LEU A 237 -4.58 15.39 -36.41
N LEU A 238 -4.60 15.57 -35.08
CA LEU A 238 -5.70 16.22 -34.33
C LEU A 238 -6.00 17.65 -34.83
N ALA A 239 -5.40 18.06 -35.95
CA ALA A 239 -5.53 19.31 -36.68
C ALA A 239 -6.91 19.53 -37.34
N THR A 240 -7.86 18.59 -37.23
CA THR A 240 -9.23 18.82 -37.72
C THR A 240 -10.27 18.72 -36.59
N PRO A 241 -11.34 19.54 -36.61
CA PRO A 241 -12.40 19.46 -35.61
C PRO A 241 -13.04 18.08 -35.44
N PRO A 242 -13.32 17.30 -36.51
CA PRO A 242 -13.87 15.95 -36.37
C PRO A 242 -12.91 14.94 -35.74
N ALA A 243 -11.61 15.00 -36.08
CA ALA A 243 -10.61 14.11 -35.49
C ALA A 243 -10.46 14.37 -33.99
N LEU A 244 -10.37 15.65 -33.59
CA LEU A 244 -10.29 16.04 -32.18
C LEU A 244 -11.55 15.66 -31.40
N ALA A 245 -12.74 15.89 -31.95
CA ALA A 245 -14.00 15.49 -31.33
C ALA A 245 -14.07 13.96 -31.09
N ARG A 246 -13.56 13.17 -32.04
CA ARG A 246 -13.48 11.70 -31.91
C ARG A 246 -12.49 11.28 -30.85
N ALA A 247 -11.32 11.91 -30.79
CA ALA A 247 -10.32 11.64 -29.75
C ALA A 247 -10.89 11.88 -28.34
N LEU A 248 -11.53 13.04 -28.13
CA LEU A 248 -12.19 13.38 -26.86
C LEU A 248 -13.29 12.38 -26.48
N TRP A 249 -14.08 11.94 -27.46
CA TRP A 249 -15.09 10.91 -27.26
C TRP A 249 -14.49 9.56 -26.86
N THR A 250 -13.45 9.10 -27.55
CA THR A 250 -12.74 7.86 -27.21
C THR A 250 -12.16 7.92 -25.79
N GLN A 251 -11.55 9.05 -25.42
CA GLN A 251 -11.02 9.26 -24.08
C GLN A 251 -12.14 9.21 -23.02
N GLN A 252 -13.26 9.92 -23.23
CA GLN A 252 -14.40 9.86 -22.31
C GLN A 252 -15.01 8.45 -22.18
N VAL A 253 -15.12 7.71 -23.29
CA VAL A 253 -15.56 6.30 -23.26
C VAL A 253 -14.60 5.44 -22.46
N GLY A 254 -13.29 5.65 -22.60
CA GLY A 254 -12.26 4.98 -21.81
C GLY A 254 -12.38 5.28 -20.31
N MET A 255 -12.68 6.53 -19.94
CA MET A 255 -12.96 6.92 -18.55
C MET A 255 -14.16 6.16 -17.98
N HIS A 256 -15.28 6.12 -18.71
CA HIS A 256 -16.47 5.38 -18.26
C HIS A 256 -16.24 3.87 -18.19
N ALA A 257 -15.54 3.29 -19.16
CA ALA A 257 -15.18 1.86 -19.13
C ALA A 257 -14.35 1.51 -17.88
N ALA A 258 -13.40 2.36 -17.51
CA ALA A 258 -12.60 2.17 -16.30
C ALA A 258 -13.43 2.25 -15.01
N GLN A 259 -14.49 3.09 -14.96
CA GLN A 259 -15.41 3.13 -13.81
C GLN A 259 -16.22 1.82 -13.66
N HIS A 260 -16.45 1.10 -14.76
CA HIS A 260 -17.18 -0.17 -14.75
C HIS A 260 -16.30 -1.39 -14.44
N ASP A 261 -14.97 -1.25 -14.38
CA ASP A 261 -14.04 -2.36 -14.14
C ASP A 261 -14.03 -2.86 -12.67
N GLY A 262 -14.88 -2.29 -11.81
CA GLY A 262 -15.21 -2.82 -10.49
C GLY A 262 -14.14 -2.60 -9.40
N VAL A 263 -13.05 -1.87 -9.71
CA VAL A 263 -12.06 -1.47 -8.71
C VAL A 263 -12.71 -0.47 -7.74
N GLN A 264 -12.70 -0.78 -6.44
CA GLN A 264 -13.16 0.15 -5.41
C GLN A 264 -12.19 1.33 -5.30
N GLU A 265 -12.56 2.45 -5.91
CA GLU A 265 -11.84 3.72 -5.85
C GLU A 265 -11.78 4.25 -4.40
N THR A 266 -10.65 4.88 -4.06
CA THR A 266 -10.56 5.73 -2.87
C THR A 266 -11.21 7.08 -3.13
N LEU A 267 -11.45 7.86 -2.07
CA LEU A 267 -11.99 9.22 -2.20
C LEU A 267 -11.15 10.10 -3.15
N SER A 268 -9.81 10.02 -3.07
CA SER A 268 -8.91 10.77 -3.96
C SER A 268 -9.05 10.35 -5.43
N GLN A 269 -9.23 9.05 -5.70
CA GLN A 269 -9.48 8.55 -7.05
C GLN A 269 -10.85 9.00 -7.58
N CYS A 270 -11.88 8.97 -6.74
CA CYS A 270 -13.20 9.49 -7.11
C CYS A 270 -13.15 11.00 -7.44
N HIS A 271 -12.38 11.79 -6.67
CA HIS A 271 -12.19 13.20 -6.99
C HIS A 271 -11.49 13.39 -8.35
N ALA A 272 -10.48 12.58 -8.67
CA ALA A 272 -9.83 12.62 -9.99
C ALA A 272 -10.82 12.24 -11.11
N THR A 273 -11.63 11.20 -10.89
CA THR A 273 -12.69 10.79 -11.82
C THR A 273 -13.72 11.90 -12.07
N HIS A 274 -14.19 12.56 -11.01
CA HIS A 274 -15.13 13.67 -11.14
C HIS A 274 -14.51 14.88 -11.84
N ALA A 275 -13.24 15.20 -11.55
CA ALA A 275 -12.52 16.28 -12.24
C ALA A 275 -12.38 16.00 -13.74
N GLU A 276 -12.06 14.76 -14.11
CA GLU A 276 -11.97 14.36 -15.51
C GLU A 276 -13.31 14.47 -16.23
N ALA A 277 -14.38 13.95 -15.60
CA ALA A 277 -15.74 14.05 -16.13
C ALA A 277 -16.17 15.51 -16.32
N PHE A 278 -15.84 16.39 -15.38
CA PHE A 278 -16.16 17.81 -15.46
C PHE A 278 -15.53 18.49 -16.68
N ILE A 279 -14.30 18.12 -17.06
CA ILE A 279 -13.64 18.64 -18.27
C ILE A 279 -14.44 18.25 -19.51
N TYR A 280 -14.80 16.96 -19.65
CA TYR A 280 -15.61 16.50 -20.79
C TYR A 280 -17.01 17.14 -20.81
N ASP A 281 -17.64 17.32 -19.66
CA ASP A 281 -18.95 17.97 -19.57
C ASP A 281 -18.90 19.44 -19.98
N THR A 282 -17.85 20.16 -19.58
CA THR A 282 -17.62 21.55 -19.99
C THR A 282 -17.43 21.65 -21.51
N ILE A 283 -16.62 20.76 -22.11
CA ILE A 283 -16.41 20.74 -23.56
C ILE A 283 -17.72 20.42 -24.31
N ALA A 284 -18.54 19.51 -23.77
CA ALA A 284 -19.82 19.17 -24.37
C ALA A 284 -20.85 20.31 -24.25
N GLN A 285 -20.82 21.11 -23.19
CA GLN A 285 -21.65 22.32 -23.10
C GLN A 285 -21.27 23.33 -24.21
N GLY A 286 -19.99 23.39 -24.55
CA GLY A 286 -19.48 24.24 -25.63
C GLY A 286 -19.34 25.71 -25.22
N PRO A 287 -18.97 26.59 -26.15
CA PRO A 287 -18.74 28.00 -25.84
C PRO A 287 -20.05 28.72 -25.48
N ASP A 288 -19.92 29.76 -24.65
CA ASP A 288 -20.99 30.64 -24.21
C ASP A 288 -21.40 31.65 -25.29
N VAL A 289 -22.25 32.61 -24.93
CA VAL A 289 -22.74 33.66 -25.82
C VAL A 289 -21.64 34.59 -26.35
N HIS A 290 -20.47 34.61 -25.72
CA HIS A 290 -19.29 35.38 -26.12
C HIS A 290 -18.30 34.55 -26.94
N GLY A 291 -18.60 33.27 -27.19
CA GLY A 291 -17.75 32.35 -27.93
C GLY A 291 -16.59 31.80 -27.11
N GLU A 292 -16.65 31.86 -25.78
CA GLU A 292 -15.62 31.36 -24.87
C GLU A 292 -16.13 30.15 -24.10
N LEU A 293 -15.26 29.18 -23.82
CA LEU A 293 -15.62 28.06 -22.94
C LEU A 293 -15.74 28.55 -21.50
N ALA A 294 -16.99 28.77 -21.09
CA ALA A 294 -17.33 29.02 -19.70
C ALA A 294 -17.62 27.68 -19.00
N CYS A 295 -17.12 27.54 -17.78
CA CYS A 295 -17.52 26.46 -16.87
C CYS A 295 -18.32 27.04 -15.70
N ASP A 296 -19.02 26.19 -14.94
CA ASP A 296 -19.48 26.55 -13.60
C ASP A 296 -18.27 26.70 -12.66
N ALA A 297 -17.83 27.95 -12.45
CA ALA A 297 -16.67 28.27 -11.63
C ALA A 297 -16.82 27.77 -10.19
N GLN A 298 -18.04 27.72 -9.64
CA GLN A 298 -18.28 27.24 -8.29
C GLN A 298 -18.08 25.72 -8.18
N SER A 299 -18.58 24.97 -9.17
CA SER A 299 -18.35 23.53 -9.24
C SER A 299 -16.88 23.19 -9.43
N TRP A 300 -16.17 23.90 -10.32
CA TRP A 300 -14.73 23.68 -10.48
C TRP A 300 -13.95 23.99 -9.21
N HIS A 301 -14.25 25.12 -8.57
CA HIS A 301 -13.61 25.50 -7.32
C HIS A 301 -13.79 24.42 -6.25
N THR A 302 -14.99 23.84 -6.15
CA THR A 302 -15.30 22.75 -5.22
C THR A 302 -14.48 21.49 -5.54
N ILE A 303 -14.35 21.12 -6.81
CA ILE A 303 -13.51 19.99 -7.26
C ILE A 303 -12.04 20.24 -6.92
N CYS A 304 -11.55 21.45 -7.19
CA CYS A 304 -10.20 21.89 -6.88
C CYS A 304 -9.89 21.79 -5.38
N GLU A 305 -10.78 22.30 -4.53
CA GLU A 305 -10.65 22.16 -3.09
C GLU A 305 -10.66 20.69 -2.65
N ALA A 306 -11.50 19.85 -3.25
CA ALA A 306 -11.59 18.44 -2.93
C ALA A 306 -10.31 17.67 -3.32
N LEU A 307 -9.66 18.03 -4.43
CA LEU A 307 -8.36 17.51 -4.84
C LEU A 307 -7.26 17.97 -3.89
N LEU A 308 -7.21 19.28 -3.56
CA LEU A 308 -6.24 19.84 -2.62
C LEU A 308 -6.31 19.21 -1.22
N LYS A 309 -7.52 18.90 -0.74
CA LYS A 309 -7.76 18.23 0.54
C LYS A 309 -7.35 16.75 0.52
N SER A 310 -7.36 16.10 -0.64
CA SER A 310 -7.16 14.64 -0.77
C SER A 310 -5.70 14.25 -1.06
N ALA A 311 -4.91 15.13 -1.69
CA ALA A 311 -3.45 15.10 -1.76
C ALA A 311 -2.91 16.46 -2.24
N LEU A 312 -1.83 16.97 -1.64
CA LEU A 312 -1.22 18.25 -2.04
C LEU A 312 -0.57 18.15 -3.43
N PRO A 313 -1.03 18.89 -4.46
CA PRO A 313 -0.29 19.07 -5.70
C PRO A 313 0.86 20.09 -5.50
N PRO A 314 1.92 20.04 -6.31
CA PRO A 314 3.07 20.95 -6.21
C PRO A 314 2.78 22.40 -6.68
N ARG A 315 1.58 22.70 -7.20
CA ARG A 315 1.20 24.06 -7.62
C ARG A 315 -0.23 24.40 -7.16
N PRO A 316 -0.46 25.59 -6.56
CA PRO A 316 -1.80 26.04 -6.26
C PRO A 316 -2.59 26.25 -7.55
N LEU A 317 -3.86 25.83 -7.51
CA LEU A 317 -4.86 26.16 -8.52
C LEU A 317 -5.05 27.68 -8.50
N SER A 318 -4.89 28.34 -9.65
CA SER A 318 -5.33 29.73 -9.76
C SER A 318 -6.84 29.74 -9.55
N THR A 319 -7.31 30.40 -8.49
CA THR A 319 -8.74 30.58 -8.21
C THR A 319 -9.31 31.82 -8.91
N SER A 320 -8.49 32.50 -9.71
CA SER A 320 -8.80 33.77 -10.36
C SER A 320 -8.24 33.76 -11.78
N GLU A 321 -9.02 34.31 -12.71
CA GLU A 321 -8.83 34.35 -14.18
C GLU A 321 -9.32 33.09 -14.91
N ALA A 322 -9.88 33.31 -16.10
CA ALA A 322 -10.81 32.44 -16.85
C ALA A 322 -10.51 30.94 -16.79
N TRP A 323 -11.57 30.12 -16.77
CA TRP A 323 -11.45 28.66 -16.87
C TRP A 323 -10.64 28.27 -18.12
N ASP A 324 -9.60 27.47 -17.91
CA ASP A 324 -8.77 26.92 -18.96
C ASP A 324 -8.77 25.39 -18.89
N ALA A 325 -9.36 24.76 -19.91
CA ALA A 325 -9.46 23.30 -20.01
C ALA A 325 -8.09 22.60 -20.12
N HIS A 326 -7.09 23.22 -20.76
CA HIS A 326 -5.74 22.66 -20.84
C HIS A 326 -5.04 22.74 -19.49
N ALA A 327 -5.13 23.88 -18.80
CA ALA A 327 -4.59 24.02 -17.45
C ALA A 327 -5.25 23.05 -16.45
N ALA A 328 -6.58 22.84 -16.58
CA ALA A 328 -7.32 21.86 -15.80
C ALA A 328 -6.84 20.41 -16.07
N ALA A 329 -6.67 20.03 -17.33
CA ALA A 329 -6.15 18.71 -17.71
C ALA A 329 -4.72 18.48 -17.19
N MET A 330 -3.85 19.49 -17.33
CA MET A 330 -2.47 19.46 -16.80
C MET A 330 -2.43 19.28 -15.28
N HIS A 331 -3.29 20.00 -14.56
CA HIS A 331 -3.38 19.86 -13.10
C HIS A 331 -3.83 18.45 -12.71
N LEU A 332 -4.86 17.93 -13.36
CA LEU A 332 -5.37 16.59 -13.10
C LEU A 332 -4.33 15.51 -13.43
N HIS A 333 -3.56 15.68 -14.51
CA HIS A 333 -2.45 14.80 -14.85
C HIS A 333 -1.37 14.79 -13.76
N ALA A 334 -0.98 15.97 -13.25
CA ALA A 334 -0.03 16.07 -12.14
C ALA A 334 -0.55 15.42 -10.83
N PHE A 335 -1.84 15.59 -10.53
CA PHE A 335 -2.48 14.93 -9.39
C PHE A 335 -2.51 13.41 -9.55
N ASN A 336 -2.87 12.90 -10.73
CA ASN A 336 -2.84 11.47 -11.01
C ASN A 336 -1.41 10.90 -10.94
N ALA A 337 -0.38 11.61 -11.39
CA ALA A 337 1.01 11.17 -11.22
C ALA A 337 1.36 10.93 -9.74
N HIS A 338 0.85 11.77 -8.84
CA HIS A 338 1.00 11.55 -7.40
C HIS A 338 0.26 10.29 -6.90
N LEU A 339 -0.95 10.02 -7.40
CA LEU A 339 -1.67 8.78 -7.10
C LEU A 339 -0.94 7.54 -7.63
N VAL A 340 -0.38 7.61 -8.84
CA VAL A 340 0.43 6.54 -9.43
C VAL A 340 1.60 6.21 -8.50
N ASP A 341 2.32 7.21 -7.98
CA ASP A 341 3.43 7.00 -7.06
C ASP A 341 3.00 6.39 -5.71
N ILE A 342 1.87 6.85 -5.15
CA ILE A 342 1.29 6.28 -3.92
C ILE A 342 1.00 4.80 -4.11
N TYR A 343 0.27 4.44 -5.17
CA TYR A 343 -0.15 3.05 -5.39
C TYR A 343 1.01 2.18 -5.85
N ARG A 344 1.98 2.70 -6.61
CA ARG A 344 3.22 2.00 -6.95
C ARG A 344 3.94 1.55 -5.69
N ARG A 345 4.08 2.44 -4.72
CA ARG A 345 4.73 2.13 -3.44
C ARG A 345 3.93 1.10 -2.64
N ALA A 346 2.61 1.25 -2.58
CA ALA A 346 1.74 0.35 -1.83
C ALA A 346 1.60 -1.05 -2.46
N SER A 347 1.76 -1.16 -3.79
CA SER A 347 1.72 -2.42 -4.54
C SER A 347 3.09 -3.08 -4.68
N ARG A 348 4.15 -2.52 -4.08
CA ARG A 348 5.49 -3.11 -4.14
C ARG A 348 5.66 -4.04 -2.95
N LEU A 349 6.09 -5.27 -3.21
CA LEU A 349 6.53 -6.22 -2.20
C LEU A 349 8.06 -6.29 -2.20
N VAL A 350 8.64 -6.70 -1.07
CA VAL A 350 10.06 -7.03 -1.01
C VAL A 350 10.26 -8.38 -1.69
N PRO A 351 11.06 -8.46 -2.77
CA PRO A 351 11.33 -9.72 -3.44
C PRO A 351 12.11 -10.67 -2.55
N GLN A 352 11.96 -11.96 -2.79
CA GLN A 352 12.68 -12.99 -2.03
C GLN A 352 14.20 -12.82 -2.15
N GLU A 353 14.65 -12.43 -3.35
CA GLU A 353 16.03 -12.19 -3.70
C GLU A 353 16.67 -11.15 -2.78
N ALA A 354 15.96 -10.09 -2.40
CA ALA A 354 16.49 -9.06 -1.51
C ALA A 354 16.84 -9.62 -0.12
N TYR A 355 16.07 -10.57 0.41
CA TYR A 355 16.41 -11.24 1.66
C TYR A 355 17.64 -12.14 1.51
N LEU A 356 17.74 -12.88 0.41
CA LEU A 356 18.89 -13.74 0.11
C LEU A 356 20.18 -12.92 -0.04
N GLU A 357 20.12 -11.79 -0.76
CA GLU A 357 21.26 -10.87 -0.90
C GLU A 357 21.68 -10.26 0.44
N CYS A 358 20.74 -9.86 1.29
CA CYS A 358 21.04 -9.38 2.65
C CYS A 358 21.73 -10.45 3.50
N MET A 359 21.22 -11.70 3.46
CA MET A 359 21.85 -12.82 4.18
C MET A 359 23.28 -13.05 3.69
N GLU A 360 23.49 -13.08 2.37
CA GLU A 360 24.81 -13.27 1.77
C GLU A 360 25.77 -12.13 2.11
N LEU A 361 25.31 -10.88 2.06
CA LEU A 361 26.10 -9.72 2.47
C LEU A 361 26.53 -9.84 3.94
N CYS A 362 25.61 -10.18 4.84
CA CYS A 362 25.94 -10.38 6.25
C CYS A 362 27.02 -11.45 6.44
N ARG A 363 26.88 -12.60 5.77
CA ARG A 363 27.88 -13.69 5.82
C ARG A 363 29.24 -13.26 5.30
N ARG A 364 29.29 -12.55 4.16
CA ARG A 364 30.55 -12.02 3.59
C ARG A 364 31.21 -10.99 4.48
N LEU A 365 30.40 -10.21 5.18
CA LEU A 365 30.88 -9.29 6.18
C LEU A 365 31.18 -10.01 7.49
N GLU A 366 31.10 -11.33 7.63
CA GLU A 366 31.37 -12.09 8.88
C GLU A 366 30.44 -11.72 10.04
N ALA A 367 29.20 -11.31 9.75
CA ALA A 367 28.15 -11.17 10.74
C ALA A 367 27.34 -12.48 10.82
N PRO A 368 27.14 -13.07 12.02
CA PRO A 368 26.29 -14.25 12.18
C PRO A 368 24.89 -14.07 11.57
N VAL A 369 24.46 -15.08 10.82
CA VAL A 369 23.13 -15.15 10.19
C VAL A 369 22.43 -16.42 10.62
N LEU A 370 21.25 -16.28 11.20
CA LEU A 370 20.35 -17.36 11.59
C LEU A 370 19.03 -17.22 10.82
N VAL A 371 18.40 -18.36 10.51
CA VAL A 371 17.11 -18.41 9.84
C VAL A 371 16.19 -19.29 10.69
N THR A 372 14.93 -18.90 10.86
CA THR A 372 13.95 -19.70 11.61
C THR A 372 13.63 -21.01 10.87
N GLY A 373 13.08 -21.98 11.59
CA GLY A 373 12.83 -23.32 11.05
C GLY A 373 11.69 -23.38 10.04
N ASP A 374 11.67 -24.46 9.26
CA ASP A 374 10.68 -24.69 8.21
C ASP A 374 9.47 -25.53 8.67
N GLY A 375 9.48 -26.02 9.91
CA GLY A 375 8.44 -26.87 10.50
C GLY A 375 8.64 -28.36 10.25
N THR A 376 9.67 -28.76 9.52
CA THR A 376 10.02 -30.16 9.32
C THR A 376 10.83 -30.70 10.49
N SER A 377 10.88 -32.02 10.64
CA SER A 377 11.68 -32.67 11.68
C SER A 377 13.19 -32.38 11.57
N ALA A 378 13.68 -32.08 10.37
CA ALA A 378 15.09 -31.75 10.11
C ALA A 378 15.37 -30.23 10.15
N GLY A 379 14.41 -29.40 9.74
CA GLY A 379 14.57 -27.94 9.64
C GLY A 379 14.12 -27.17 10.89
N GLY A 380 13.56 -27.85 11.90
CA GLY A 380 13.21 -27.23 13.18
C GLY A 380 11.84 -26.53 13.18
N ALA A 381 11.45 -25.99 14.33
CA ALA A 381 10.15 -25.38 14.51
C ALA A 381 10.03 -24.03 13.78
N ILE A 382 8.84 -23.76 13.22
CA ILE A 382 8.51 -22.47 12.60
C ILE A 382 8.36 -21.43 13.70
N HIS A 383 9.08 -20.32 13.56
CA HIS A 383 9.01 -19.17 14.44
C HIS A 383 9.20 -17.88 13.63
N GLU A 384 8.85 -16.75 14.25
CA GLU A 384 9.19 -15.43 13.73
C GLU A 384 10.60 -15.01 14.16
N ALA A 385 11.23 -14.16 13.37
CA ALA A 385 12.59 -13.69 13.58
C ALA A 385 12.76 -13.02 14.95
N GLU A 386 11.83 -12.17 15.35
CA GLU A 386 11.82 -11.48 16.63
C GLU A 386 11.60 -12.43 17.82
N ALA A 387 10.83 -13.50 17.63
CA ALA A 387 10.64 -14.55 18.63
C ALA A 387 11.93 -15.35 18.83
N PHE A 388 12.58 -15.76 17.73
CA PHE A 388 13.84 -16.49 17.79
C PHE A 388 14.98 -15.61 18.33
N ALA A 389 15.05 -14.34 17.93
CA ALA A 389 15.98 -13.37 18.50
C ALA A 389 15.78 -13.21 20.01
N SER A 390 14.53 -13.21 20.49
CA SER A 390 14.23 -13.15 21.92
C SER A 390 14.68 -14.41 22.66
N ALA A 391 14.56 -15.59 22.05
CA ALA A 391 15.08 -16.83 22.62
C ALA A 391 16.61 -16.80 22.76
N LEU A 392 17.34 -16.21 21.80
CA LEU A 392 18.80 -16.03 21.92
C LEU A 392 19.19 -15.19 23.13
N VAL A 393 18.39 -14.18 23.49
CA VAL A 393 18.62 -13.37 24.69
C VAL A 393 18.37 -14.18 25.95
N HIS A 394 17.27 -14.93 26.01
CA HIS A 394 16.95 -15.78 27.17
C HIS A 394 18.00 -16.87 27.44
N GLU A 395 18.54 -17.46 26.37
CA GLU A 395 19.60 -18.47 26.45
C GLU A 395 21.01 -17.85 26.65
N GLY A 396 21.10 -16.52 26.75
CA GLY A 396 22.35 -15.82 27.05
C GLY A 396 23.30 -15.68 25.87
N TYR A 397 22.88 -15.95 24.63
CA TYR A 397 23.66 -15.72 23.40
C TYR A 397 23.67 -14.26 22.94
N ALA A 398 22.64 -13.50 23.32
CA ALA A 398 22.51 -12.07 23.04
C ALA A 398 22.10 -11.31 24.32
N ASP A 399 22.29 -9.99 24.31
CA ASP A 399 21.97 -9.11 25.45
C ASP A 399 20.66 -8.33 25.23
N MET A 400 20.25 -8.14 23.97
CA MET A 400 19.01 -7.46 23.59
C MET A 400 18.56 -7.82 22.18
N VAL A 401 17.30 -7.52 21.87
CA VAL A 401 16.71 -7.68 20.54
C VAL A 401 16.53 -6.33 19.86
N ALA A 402 17.10 -6.13 18.68
CA ALA A 402 16.81 -4.98 17.85
C ALA A 402 15.68 -5.29 16.87
N SER A 403 14.51 -4.68 17.07
CA SER A 403 13.36 -4.76 16.17
C SER A 403 12.50 -3.50 16.27
N GLU A 404 11.62 -3.29 15.29
CA GLU A 404 10.51 -2.33 15.40
C GLU A 404 9.17 -3.04 15.69
N ASP A 405 9.15 -4.38 15.69
CA ASP A 405 7.99 -5.17 16.05
C ASP A 405 7.81 -5.16 17.57
N THR A 406 6.66 -4.66 18.01
CA THR A 406 6.35 -4.54 19.43
C THR A 406 5.95 -5.86 20.10
N ASP A 407 5.81 -6.94 19.35
CA ASP A 407 5.61 -8.28 19.93
C ASP A 407 6.85 -8.74 20.73
N VAL A 408 8.03 -8.16 20.50
CA VAL A 408 9.22 -8.33 21.36
C VAL A 408 8.92 -8.04 22.84
N LEU A 409 8.01 -7.10 23.12
CA LEU A 409 7.62 -6.75 24.49
C LEU A 409 6.96 -7.91 25.25
N LEU A 410 6.37 -8.89 24.54
CA LEU A 410 5.76 -10.07 25.13
C LEU A 410 6.81 -11.08 25.59
N TYR A 411 7.96 -11.15 24.93
CA TYR A 411 9.04 -12.06 25.30
C TYR A 411 9.85 -11.59 26.51
N SER A 412 9.60 -10.39 27.05
CA SER A 412 10.24 -9.90 28.29
C SER A 412 11.75 -9.65 28.19
N VAL A 413 12.27 -9.40 26.99
CA VAL A 413 13.69 -9.14 26.73
C VAL A 413 13.93 -7.66 26.36
N PRO A 414 15.08 -7.07 26.68
CA PRO A 414 15.38 -5.68 26.29
C PRO A 414 15.26 -5.50 24.77
N MET A 415 14.55 -4.45 24.35
CA MET A 415 14.27 -4.17 22.94
C MET A 415 14.97 -2.88 22.51
N LEU A 416 15.79 -2.93 21.47
CA LEU A 416 16.46 -1.78 20.86
C LEU A 416 15.72 -1.35 19.59
N ARG A 417 15.21 -0.13 19.58
CA ARG A 417 14.50 0.46 18.43
C ARG A 417 15.38 1.45 17.69
N GLY A 418 15.00 1.79 16.47
CA GLY A 418 15.66 2.83 15.67
C GLY A 418 16.95 2.39 15.01
N LEU A 419 17.24 1.08 14.95
CA LEU A 419 18.48 0.59 14.34
C LEU A 419 18.62 1.03 12.88
N SER A 420 17.51 1.04 12.13
CA SER A 420 17.56 1.42 10.72
C SER A 420 18.16 2.83 10.50
N ASN A 421 17.74 3.83 11.27
CA ASN A 421 18.17 5.22 11.09
C ASN A 421 19.16 5.70 12.18
N MET A 422 19.63 4.79 13.04
CA MET A 422 20.50 5.08 14.19
C MET A 422 19.91 6.07 15.20
N ALA A 423 18.59 6.28 15.20
CA ALA A 423 17.90 7.04 16.23
C ALA A 423 17.49 6.08 17.36
N LEU A 424 18.48 5.61 18.12
CA LEU A 424 18.34 4.46 19.02
C LEU A 424 17.51 4.77 20.27
N GLU A 425 16.60 3.86 20.62
CA GLU A 425 15.74 3.93 21.81
C GLU A 425 15.70 2.53 22.44
N LEU A 426 16.25 2.39 23.65
CA LEU A 426 16.19 1.17 24.43
C LEU A 426 14.88 1.11 25.20
N VAL A 427 14.20 -0.02 25.10
CA VAL A 427 12.89 -0.26 25.72
C VAL A 427 13.02 -1.45 26.67
N ASP A 428 12.65 -1.24 27.93
CA ASP A 428 12.63 -2.29 28.96
C ASP A 428 11.19 -2.79 29.16
N PRO A 429 10.84 -4.01 28.68
CA PRO A 429 9.49 -4.52 28.84
C PRO A 429 9.13 -4.81 30.31
N GLN A 430 10.09 -5.11 31.17
CA GLN A 430 9.81 -5.37 32.58
C GLN A 430 9.42 -4.08 33.29
N ALA A 431 10.13 -2.98 33.02
CA ALA A 431 9.75 -1.66 33.49
C ALA A 431 8.37 -1.24 32.96
N ILE A 432 8.07 -1.50 31.67
CA ILE A 432 6.73 -1.23 31.09
C ILE A 432 5.66 -2.00 31.86
N ARG A 433 5.85 -3.29 32.10
CA ARG A 433 4.87 -4.12 32.82
C ARG A 433 4.64 -3.62 34.24
N ALA A 434 5.71 -3.21 34.93
CA ALA A 434 5.61 -2.66 36.28
C ALA A 434 4.89 -1.30 36.29
N ALA A 435 5.12 -0.46 35.28
CA ALA A 435 4.51 0.86 35.18
C ALA A 435 3.04 0.80 34.75
N LEU A 436 2.67 -0.13 33.86
CA LEU A 436 1.28 -0.35 33.45
C LEU A 436 0.49 -1.07 34.54
N PHE A 437 1.04 -2.10 35.16
CA PHE A 437 0.31 -2.92 36.14
C PHE A 437 0.95 -2.87 37.54
N PRO A 438 1.01 -1.70 38.20
CA PRO A 438 1.69 -1.55 39.49
C PRO A 438 1.02 -2.39 40.58
N ASP A 439 -0.30 -2.48 40.57
CA ASP A 439 -1.11 -3.21 41.56
C ASP A 439 -1.16 -4.73 41.31
N THR A 440 -0.68 -5.19 40.15
CA THR A 440 -0.62 -6.62 39.83
C THR A 440 0.65 -7.24 40.42
N PRO A 441 0.57 -8.42 41.08
CA PRO A 441 1.74 -9.17 41.55
C PRO A 441 2.75 -9.41 40.42
N GLN A 442 4.06 -9.32 40.71
CA GLN A 442 5.11 -9.44 39.70
C GLN A 442 4.99 -10.71 38.84
N SER A 443 4.60 -11.85 39.44
CA SER A 443 4.40 -13.12 38.75
C SER A 443 3.25 -13.11 37.73
N GLN A 444 2.26 -12.22 37.88
CA GLN A 444 1.08 -12.14 37.02
C GLN A 444 1.16 -11.01 35.99
N ARG A 445 2.13 -10.10 36.11
CA ARG A 445 2.28 -8.96 35.19
C ARG A 445 2.55 -9.38 33.74
N ALA A 446 3.17 -10.54 33.54
CA ALA A 446 3.35 -11.11 32.19
C ALA A 446 1.99 -11.46 31.56
N ASP A 447 1.11 -12.12 32.32
CA ASP A 447 -0.24 -12.47 31.85
C ASP A 447 -1.10 -11.23 31.61
N SER A 448 -1.02 -10.21 32.49
CA SER A 448 -1.68 -8.92 32.26
C SER A 448 -1.20 -8.25 30.97
N MET A 449 0.10 -8.34 30.67
CA MET A 449 0.66 -7.79 29.43
C MET A 449 0.16 -8.51 28.20
N VAL A 450 0.05 -9.84 28.24
CA VAL A 450 -0.53 -10.63 27.14
C VAL A 450 -2.00 -10.27 26.94
N GLN A 451 -2.79 -10.21 28.02
CA GLN A 451 -4.20 -9.78 27.94
C GLN A 451 -4.35 -8.38 27.35
N PHE A 452 -3.50 -7.46 27.79
CA PHE A 452 -3.46 -6.09 27.27
C PHE A 452 -3.12 -6.06 25.78
N ALA A 453 -2.12 -6.83 25.35
CA ALA A 453 -1.70 -6.91 23.95
C ALA A 453 -2.81 -7.46 23.06
N LEU A 454 -3.47 -8.55 23.48
CA LEU A 454 -4.62 -9.11 22.77
C LEU A 454 -5.77 -8.09 22.65
N LEU A 455 -6.05 -7.32 23.71
CA LEU A 455 -7.09 -6.28 23.66
C LEU A 455 -6.71 -5.09 22.76
N CYS A 456 -5.43 -4.72 22.69
CA CYS A 456 -4.94 -3.73 21.72
C CYS A 456 -5.08 -4.26 20.28
N GLY A 457 -4.86 -5.56 20.11
CA GLY A 457 -4.77 -6.27 18.85
C GLY A 457 -3.33 -6.51 18.45
N THR A 458 -3.05 -7.77 18.09
CA THR A 458 -1.79 -8.25 17.53
C THR A 458 -2.04 -8.92 16.16
N ASP A 459 -0.98 -9.37 15.50
CA ASP A 459 -1.09 -10.15 14.26
C ASP A 459 -1.84 -11.49 14.48
N PHE A 460 -1.89 -11.99 15.72
CA PHE A 460 -2.45 -13.29 16.08
C PHE A 460 -3.95 -13.27 16.39
N ASN A 461 -4.56 -12.11 16.67
CA ASN A 461 -5.95 -12.06 17.13
C ASN A 461 -6.80 -10.95 16.49
N ARG A 462 -8.13 -11.14 16.49
CA ARG A 462 -9.07 -10.14 15.98
C ARG A 462 -9.11 -8.95 16.95
N THR A 463 -9.01 -7.73 16.41
CA THR A 463 -9.18 -6.50 17.19
C THR A 463 -10.64 -6.29 17.56
N ILE A 464 -10.91 -5.92 18.81
CA ILE A 464 -12.25 -5.51 19.23
C ILE A 464 -12.48 -4.04 18.82
N PRO A 465 -13.50 -3.74 18.00
CA PRO A 465 -13.80 -2.36 17.60
C PRO A 465 -13.99 -1.43 18.80
N GLY A 466 -13.37 -0.24 18.76
CA GLY A 466 -13.47 0.75 19.83
C GLY A 466 -12.53 0.51 21.04
N ILE A 467 -11.82 -0.63 21.07
CA ILE A 467 -10.79 -0.90 22.09
C ILE A 467 -9.41 -0.65 21.48
N ALA A 468 -8.69 0.27 22.10
CA ALA A 468 -7.30 0.61 21.78
C ALA A 468 -6.49 0.66 23.09
N ALA A 469 -5.17 0.86 23.03
CA ALA A 469 -4.27 0.78 24.18
C ALA A 469 -4.79 1.43 25.48
N LYS A 470 -5.29 2.67 25.44
CA LYS A 470 -5.85 3.32 26.64
C LYS A 470 -7.03 2.55 27.27
N ASN A 471 -7.98 2.11 26.44
CA ASN A 471 -9.15 1.37 26.91
C ASN A 471 -8.77 -0.06 27.30
N ALA A 472 -7.89 -0.71 26.55
CA ALA A 472 -7.34 -2.03 26.86
C ALA A 472 -6.67 -2.03 28.25
N HIS A 473 -5.77 -1.06 28.51
CA HIS A 473 -5.09 -0.94 29.79
C HIS A 473 -6.09 -0.73 30.95
N ARG A 474 -7.07 0.15 30.76
CA ARG A 474 -8.15 0.37 31.74
C ARG A 474 -8.93 -0.92 32.02
N LEU A 475 -9.30 -1.67 30.98
CA LEU A 475 -10.08 -2.91 31.12
C LEU A 475 -9.29 -3.99 31.86
N VAL A 476 -8.02 -4.19 31.50
CA VAL A 476 -7.15 -5.12 32.24
C VAL A 476 -7.08 -4.69 33.70
N THR A 477 -6.76 -3.43 33.99
CA THR A 477 -6.64 -2.97 35.39
C THR A 477 -7.94 -3.12 36.20
N LEU A 478 -9.11 -2.89 35.58
CA LEU A 478 -10.41 -3.01 36.26
C LEU A 478 -10.88 -4.45 36.47
N PHE A 479 -10.62 -5.32 35.48
CA PHE A 479 -11.18 -6.67 35.42
C PHE A 479 -10.14 -7.77 35.57
N HIS A 480 -8.88 -7.46 35.91
CA HIS A 480 -7.89 -8.45 36.36
C HIS A 480 -8.22 -9.01 37.76
N THR A 481 -9.51 -9.14 38.06
CA THR A 481 -10.08 -9.68 39.27
C THR A 481 -9.68 -11.15 39.44
N ARG A 482 -8.77 -11.36 40.41
CA ARG A 482 -8.84 -12.40 41.46
C ARG A 482 -9.42 -13.74 40.99
N THR A 483 -8.57 -14.57 40.38
CA THR A 483 -8.68 -16.03 40.55
C THR A 483 -7.77 -16.47 41.68
#